data_AF-J5TVC4-F1
#
_entry.id   AF-J5TVC4-F1
#
_cell.length_a   1.000
_cell.length_b   1.000
_cell.length_c   1.000
_cell.angle_alpha   90.00
_cell.angle_beta   90.00
_cell.angle_gamma   90.00
#
_symmetry.space_group_name_H-M   'P 1'
#
loop_
_entity.id
_entity.type
_entity.pdbx_description
1 polymer ?
#
loop_
_entity_poly.entity_id
_entity_poly.type
_entity_poly.pdbx_seq_one_letter_code
_entity_poly.pdbx_strand_id
1 'polypeptide(L)'
;MKKLFLPLAALALTGLTGCDADIDSVQPSRQVVANTTVSSLPRLDRYIQQAFAKKYNVDIAYRYDDKVTDRRYLLAPVKEEKALEYLNLIEYMFFQVYEASTPEGYLQTHTIKYLNLFGSSGYAIDRRMAGAAPQGMIWIYNINELNTQYTGTVRADYISVLFHESAHTLHEERAYPPEFDKLSALEYQKQDAFSYWWRTGQNASYAGFVSDYASTDADEDFAELFAYYILDSDSEWADRLKGAEGKNRSDAKYTGREIIEKKVAIMKEYLRSEYSADLDKIRAEAQKRLPLVASMDFTKYPNGY
;
A
#
# COMPACT_ATOMS: atom_id res chain seq x y z
N MET A 1 22.87 -35.70 -69.17
CA MET A 1 23.00 -34.23 -69.07
C MET A 1 21.72 -33.66 -68.45
N LYS A 2 21.89 -32.92 -67.36
CA LYS A 2 20.97 -32.00 -66.65
C LYS A 2 19.55 -31.80 -67.24
N LYS A 3 18.51 -31.88 -66.40
CA LYS A 3 17.94 -30.68 -65.75
C LYS A 3 16.94 -31.03 -64.63
N LEU A 4 17.14 -30.29 -63.55
CA LEU A 4 16.38 -30.16 -62.31
C LEU A 4 15.05 -29.44 -62.59
N PHE A 5 13.94 -29.87 -61.98
CA PHE A 5 12.78 -29.01 -61.70
C PHE A 5 12.10 -29.48 -60.40
N LEU A 6 12.28 -28.72 -59.32
CA LEU A 6 11.37 -28.67 -58.17
C LEU A 6 10.19 -27.76 -58.55
N PRO A 7 8.97 -28.03 -58.04
CA PRO A 7 8.39 -27.02 -57.14
C PRO A 7 7.57 -27.58 -55.96
N LEU A 8 7.74 -26.86 -54.84
CA LEU A 8 6.73 -26.46 -53.85
C LEU A 8 5.93 -27.55 -53.11
N ALA A 9 6.47 -27.97 -51.96
CA ALA A 9 5.66 -28.51 -50.88
C ALA A 9 4.93 -27.35 -50.15
N ALA A 10 3.61 -27.34 -50.20
CA ALA A 10 2.76 -26.45 -49.42
C ALA A 10 2.85 -26.83 -47.93
N LEU A 11 3.50 -25.99 -47.13
CA LEU A 11 3.48 -26.07 -45.68
C LEU A 11 2.11 -25.56 -45.20
N ALA A 12 1.24 -26.48 -44.79
CA ALA A 12 0.02 -26.12 -44.08
C ALA A 12 0.40 -25.62 -42.68
N LEU A 13 0.30 -24.30 -42.46
CA LEU A 13 0.37 -23.68 -41.14
C LEU A 13 -0.77 -24.24 -40.28
N THR A 14 -0.45 -25.15 -39.37
CA THR A 14 -1.31 -25.44 -38.22
C THR A 14 -1.30 -24.22 -37.30
N GLY A 15 -2.48 -23.61 -37.15
CA GLY A 15 -2.69 -22.46 -36.28
C GLY A 15 -2.26 -22.76 -34.86
N LEU A 16 -1.29 -21.98 -34.36
CA LEU A 16 -1.08 -21.80 -32.94
C LEU A 16 -2.29 -21.01 -32.43
N THR A 17 -3.18 -21.69 -31.71
CA THR A 17 -4.11 -21.04 -30.80
C THR A 17 -3.26 -20.24 -29.80
N GLY A 18 -3.27 -18.93 -29.94
CA GLY A 18 -2.66 -18.04 -28.96
C GLY A 18 -3.28 -18.32 -27.59
N CYS A 19 -2.45 -18.64 -26.60
CA CYS A 19 -2.87 -18.50 -25.21
C CYS A 19 -3.23 -17.03 -25.01
N ASP A 20 -4.46 -16.76 -24.59
CA ASP A 20 -4.91 -15.44 -24.22
C ASP A 20 -3.92 -14.79 -23.24
N ALA A 21 -3.62 -13.52 -23.49
CA ALA A 21 -2.76 -12.68 -22.67
C ALA A 21 -3.48 -12.22 -21.39
N ASP A 22 -4.22 -13.11 -20.72
CA ASP A 22 -4.83 -12.87 -19.40
C ASP A 22 -3.81 -12.88 -18.26
N ILE A 23 -2.52 -12.99 -18.59
CA ILE A 23 -1.39 -13.04 -17.64
C ILE A 23 -0.97 -11.63 -17.18
N ASP A 24 -1.45 -10.57 -17.83
CA ASP A 24 -1.00 -9.19 -17.59
C ASP A 24 -1.99 -8.33 -16.79
N SER A 25 -3.12 -8.89 -16.34
CA SER A 25 -4.03 -8.19 -15.43
C SER A 25 -3.87 -8.69 -14.00
N VAL A 26 -3.67 -7.75 -13.07
CA VAL A 26 -3.80 -8.04 -11.64
C VAL A 26 -5.24 -8.51 -11.41
N GLN A 27 -5.42 -9.68 -10.80
CA GLN A 27 -6.74 -10.20 -10.43
C GLN A 27 -6.93 -10.09 -8.91
N PRO A 28 -7.57 -9.02 -8.42
CA PRO A 28 -7.67 -8.74 -6.98
C PRO A 28 -8.47 -9.79 -6.21
N SER A 29 -9.44 -10.42 -6.88
CA SER A 29 -10.31 -11.44 -6.32
C SER A 29 -9.68 -12.85 -6.35
N ARG A 30 -8.48 -13.00 -6.90
CA ARG A 30 -7.80 -14.30 -6.94
C ARG A 30 -7.45 -14.72 -5.51
N GLN A 31 -7.75 -15.98 -5.18
CA GLN A 31 -7.32 -16.55 -3.91
C GLN A 31 -5.78 -16.63 -3.90
N VAL A 32 -5.14 -15.95 -2.96
CA VAL A 32 -3.68 -15.87 -2.89
C VAL A 32 -3.07 -16.96 -1.99
N VAL A 33 -3.87 -17.59 -1.13
CA VAL A 33 -3.39 -18.65 -0.21
C VAL A 33 -3.96 -20.02 -0.58
N ALA A 34 -3.08 -21.02 -0.72
CA ALA A 34 -3.47 -22.40 -1.02
C ALA A 34 -4.18 -23.08 0.16
N ASN A 35 -5.19 -23.92 -0.14
CA ASN A 35 -5.87 -24.74 0.86
C ASN A 35 -4.89 -25.71 1.52
N THR A 36 -4.47 -25.39 2.74
CA THR A 36 -3.49 -26.16 3.52
C THR A 36 -4.18 -26.85 4.70
N THR A 37 -3.72 -28.05 5.09
CA THR A 37 -4.19 -28.72 6.30
C THR A 37 -3.71 -27.94 7.54
N VAL A 38 -4.55 -27.02 8.02
CA VAL A 38 -4.22 -26.07 9.09
C VAL A 38 -3.77 -26.77 10.38
N SER A 39 -4.26 -27.97 10.69
CA SER A 39 -4.00 -28.66 11.96
C SER A 39 -2.52 -29.05 12.19
N SER A 40 -1.71 -29.17 11.13
CA SER A 40 -0.28 -29.50 11.25
C SER A 40 0.65 -28.29 11.32
N LEU A 41 0.11 -27.07 11.17
CA LEU A 41 0.92 -25.85 11.19
C LEU A 41 1.30 -25.47 12.63
N PRO A 42 2.45 -24.81 12.85
CA PRO A 42 2.79 -24.19 14.13
C PRO A 42 1.77 -23.13 14.56
N ARG A 43 1.75 -22.76 15.85
CA ARG A 43 0.65 -21.95 16.42
C ARG A 43 0.47 -20.62 15.70
N LEU A 44 1.55 -19.87 15.46
CA LEU A 44 1.47 -18.58 14.77
C LEU A 44 1.02 -18.73 13.31
N ASP A 45 1.49 -19.75 12.59
CA ASP A 45 1.05 -20.04 11.22
C ASP A 45 -0.45 -20.37 11.15
N ARG A 46 -0.99 -21.12 12.13
CA ARG A 46 -2.44 -21.35 12.23
C ARG A 46 -3.20 -20.06 12.48
N TYR A 47 -2.66 -19.20 13.35
CA TYR A 47 -3.24 -17.89 13.62
C TYR A 47 -3.30 -17.05 12.35
N ILE A 48 -2.19 -16.94 11.61
CA ILE A 48 -2.11 -16.23 10.33
C ILE A 48 -3.14 -16.78 9.33
N GLN A 49 -3.19 -18.11 9.18
CA GLN A 49 -4.11 -18.76 8.25
C GLN A 49 -5.58 -18.49 8.57
N GLN A 50 -5.96 -18.53 9.86
CA GLN A 50 -7.35 -18.37 10.27
C GLN A 50 -7.77 -16.90 10.37
N ALA A 51 -6.91 -16.03 10.90
CA ALA A 51 -7.21 -14.62 11.14
C ALA A 51 -7.03 -13.73 9.91
N PHE A 52 -6.12 -14.08 9.00
CA PHE A 52 -5.78 -13.21 7.87
C PHE A 52 -6.03 -13.90 6.53
N ALA A 53 -5.45 -15.06 6.28
CA ALA A 53 -5.58 -15.72 4.98
C ALA A 53 -7.04 -16.07 4.66
N LYS A 54 -7.71 -16.79 5.57
CA LYS A 54 -9.10 -17.20 5.37
C LYS A 54 -10.08 -16.04 5.46
N LYS A 55 -9.83 -15.07 6.36
CA LYS A 55 -10.75 -13.97 6.62
C LYS A 55 -10.67 -12.87 5.56
N TYR A 56 -9.45 -12.51 5.14
CA TYR A 56 -9.18 -11.34 4.30
C TYR A 56 -8.47 -11.64 2.98
N ASN A 57 -8.19 -12.92 2.66
CA ASN A 57 -7.43 -13.29 1.46
C ASN A 57 -6.07 -12.57 1.38
N VAL A 58 -5.28 -12.69 2.45
CA VAL A 58 -3.94 -12.10 2.57
C VAL A 58 -2.92 -13.17 2.93
N ASP A 59 -1.79 -13.20 2.23
CA ASP A 59 -0.63 -14.01 2.59
C ASP A 59 0.35 -13.18 3.42
N ILE A 60 0.71 -13.69 4.60
CA ILE A 60 1.64 -13.03 5.51
C ILE A 60 2.76 -13.99 5.85
N ALA A 61 3.97 -13.68 5.37
CA ALA A 61 5.17 -14.41 5.70
C ALA A 61 6.00 -13.65 6.75
N TYR A 62 6.36 -14.35 7.82
CA TYR A 62 7.24 -13.83 8.88
C TYR A 62 8.52 -14.64 9.06
N ARG A 63 8.56 -15.83 8.45
CA ARG A 63 9.74 -16.68 8.44
C ARG A 63 10.63 -16.22 7.31
N TYR A 64 11.89 -15.97 7.65
CA TYR A 64 12.90 -15.60 6.69
C TYR A 64 13.12 -16.74 5.67
N ASP A 65 12.83 -16.48 4.40
CA ASP A 65 13.23 -17.34 3.28
C ASP A 65 14.39 -16.66 2.53
N ASP A 66 15.57 -17.27 2.58
CA ASP A 66 16.79 -16.75 1.96
C ASP A 66 16.69 -16.68 0.42
N LYS A 67 15.65 -17.28 -0.17
CA LYS A 67 15.34 -17.22 -1.60
C LYS A 67 14.57 -15.97 -2.02
N VAL A 68 13.91 -15.28 -1.08
CA VAL A 68 13.07 -14.10 -1.36
C VAL A 68 13.82 -12.79 -1.12
N THR A 69 14.96 -12.84 -0.42
CA THR A 69 15.75 -11.66 -0.05
C THR A 69 17.14 -11.69 -0.68
N ASP A 70 17.58 -10.56 -1.22
CA ASP A 70 18.96 -10.40 -1.68
C ASP A 70 19.94 -10.54 -0.51
N ARG A 71 20.89 -11.49 -0.63
CA ARG A 71 21.90 -11.82 0.40
C ARG A 71 22.81 -10.66 0.79
N ARG A 72 22.77 -9.53 0.08
CA ARG A 72 23.47 -8.29 0.45
C ARG A 72 22.86 -7.60 1.67
N TYR A 73 21.62 -7.91 2.02
CA TYR A 73 20.94 -7.33 3.19
C TYR A 73 21.05 -8.27 4.39
N LEU A 74 21.64 -7.79 5.48
CA LEU A 74 21.71 -8.49 6.77
C LEU A 74 20.35 -8.41 7.49
N LEU A 75 19.32 -9.03 6.91
CA LEU A 75 17.99 -9.04 7.50
C LEU A 75 17.92 -10.10 8.61
N ALA A 76 17.64 -9.66 9.84
CA ALA A 76 17.43 -10.56 10.97
C ALA A 76 16.02 -11.17 10.92
N PRO A 77 15.85 -12.44 11.34
CA PRO A 77 14.54 -13.05 11.44
C PRO A 77 13.66 -12.31 12.46
N VAL A 78 12.35 -12.33 12.22
CA VAL A 78 11.36 -11.80 13.17
C VAL A 78 11.24 -12.72 14.37
N LYS A 79 11.21 -12.17 15.59
CA LYS A 79 10.85 -12.90 16.81
C LYS A 79 9.36 -13.23 16.79
N GLU A 80 8.98 -14.47 17.10
CA GLU A 80 7.59 -14.93 16.99
C GLU A 80 6.62 -14.07 17.81
N GLU A 81 7.01 -13.67 19.03
CA GLU A 81 6.22 -12.80 19.89
C GLU A 81 6.02 -11.39 19.29
N LYS A 82 7.00 -10.90 18.53
CA LYS A 82 6.92 -9.60 17.84
C LYS A 82 6.11 -9.68 16.55
N ALA A 83 6.18 -10.80 15.84
CA ALA A 83 5.27 -11.07 14.73
C ALA A 83 3.82 -11.11 15.23
N LEU A 84 3.52 -11.78 16.35
CA LEU A 84 2.20 -11.79 16.95
C LEU A 84 1.74 -10.38 17.35
N GLU A 85 2.60 -9.60 18.01
CA GLU A 85 2.31 -8.21 18.40
C GLU A 85 1.93 -7.36 17.18
N TYR A 86 2.70 -7.46 16.09
CA TYR A 86 2.43 -6.77 14.84
C TYR A 86 1.13 -7.23 14.18
N LEU A 87 0.89 -8.54 14.10
CA LEU A 87 -0.33 -9.10 13.50
C LEU A 87 -1.58 -8.60 14.22
N ASN A 88 -1.57 -8.59 15.56
CA ASN A 88 -2.69 -8.07 16.35
C ASN A 88 -2.87 -6.56 16.17
N LEU A 89 -1.79 -5.80 16.02
CA LEU A 89 -1.84 -4.38 15.74
C LEU A 89 -2.49 -4.08 14.38
N ILE A 90 -2.08 -4.78 13.30
CA ILE A 90 -2.64 -4.54 11.97
C ILE A 90 -4.07 -5.06 11.83
N GLU A 91 -4.42 -6.14 12.53
CA GLU A 91 -5.81 -6.57 12.67
C GLU A 91 -6.66 -5.43 13.24
N TYR A 92 -6.20 -4.80 14.33
CA TYR A 92 -6.94 -3.73 14.99
C TYR A 92 -6.99 -2.41 14.19
N MET A 93 -5.85 -1.97 13.65
CA MET A 93 -5.69 -0.64 13.04
C MET A 93 -5.94 -0.58 11.53
N PHE A 94 -5.89 -1.71 10.83
CA PHE A 94 -6.04 -1.75 9.38
C PHE A 94 -7.26 -2.58 8.99
N PHE A 95 -7.26 -3.88 9.29
CA PHE A 95 -8.34 -4.77 8.84
C PHE A 95 -9.67 -4.43 9.52
N GLN A 96 -9.72 -4.27 10.84
CA GLN A 96 -10.97 -3.94 11.53
C GLN A 96 -11.47 -2.51 11.24
N VAL A 97 -10.58 -1.59 10.84
CA VAL A 97 -11.00 -0.28 10.33
C VAL A 97 -11.81 -0.47 9.05
N TYR A 98 -11.27 -1.18 8.07
CA TYR A 98 -11.97 -1.46 6.82
C TYR A 98 -13.24 -2.30 7.06
N GLU A 99 -13.19 -3.34 7.90
CA GLU A 99 -14.33 -4.22 8.20
C GLU A 99 -15.53 -3.44 8.75
N ALA A 100 -15.29 -2.43 9.57
CA ALA A 100 -16.35 -1.60 10.15
C ALA A 100 -16.83 -0.47 9.24
N SER A 101 -16.10 -0.13 8.17
CA SER A 101 -16.33 1.09 7.37
C SER A 101 -16.58 0.85 5.88
N THR A 102 -16.42 -0.39 5.39
CA THR A 102 -16.57 -0.75 3.97
C THR A 102 -17.57 -1.89 3.75
N PRO A 103 -18.08 -2.06 2.52
CA PRO A 103 -18.99 -3.16 2.21
C PRO A 103 -18.38 -4.55 2.43
N GLU A 104 -19.24 -5.55 2.62
CA GLU A 104 -18.83 -6.96 2.66
C GLU A 104 -18.06 -7.35 1.39
N GLY A 105 -16.96 -8.09 1.54
CA GLY A 105 -16.10 -8.49 0.42
C GLY A 105 -15.02 -7.48 0.04
N TYR A 106 -15.05 -6.25 0.58
CA TYR A 106 -14.08 -5.21 0.25
C TYR A 106 -12.65 -5.63 0.60
N LEU A 107 -12.41 -6.11 1.82
CA LEU A 107 -11.07 -6.45 2.31
C LEU A 107 -10.45 -7.61 1.53
N GLN A 108 -11.28 -8.57 1.13
CA GLN A 108 -10.85 -9.75 0.37
C GLN A 108 -10.35 -9.39 -1.04
N THR A 109 -10.65 -8.17 -1.51
CA THR A 109 -10.42 -7.74 -2.89
C THR A 109 -9.52 -6.50 -2.94
N HIS A 110 -9.89 -5.41 -2.26
CA HIS A 110 -9.40 -4.05 -2.46
C HIS A 110 -8.43 -3.57 -1.36
N THR A 111 -7.73 -4.50 -0.72
CA THR A 111 -6.65 -4.19 0.23
C THR A 111 -5.42 -5.02 -0.10
N ILE A 112 -4.34 -4.77 0.63
CA ILE A 112 -3.07 -5.49 0.56
C ILE A 112 -3.23 -7.01 0.47
N LYS A 113 -2.37 -7.68 -0.32
CA LYS A 113 -2.43 -9.14 -0.57
C LYS A 113 -1.26 -9.93 -0.03
N TYR A 114 -0.07 -9.35 -0.01
CA TYR A 114 1.15 -10.04 0.37
C TYR A 114 1.97 -9.16 1.32
N LEU A 115 2.25 -9.67 2.51
CA LEU A 115 3.10 -9.02 3.50
C LEU A 115 4.28 -9.91 3.86
N ASN A 116 5.49 -9.37 3.78
CA ASN A 116 6.68 -9.99 4.35
C ASN A 116 7.19 -9.16 5.53
N LEU A 117 7.36 -9.83 6.67
CA LEU A 117 7.80 -9.23 7.90
C LEU A 117 9.30 -9.51 8.12
N PHE A 118 10.06 -8.45 8.42
CA PHE A 118 11.50 -8.51 8.70
C PHE A 118 11.81 -7.96 10.09
N GLY A 119 12.68 -8.67 10.81
CA GLY A 119 12.96 -8.37 12.21
C GLY A 119 13.85 -7.14 12.39
N SER A 120 14.84 -6.96 11.51
CA SER A 120 15.76 -5.83 11.55
C SER A 120 15.36 -4.70 10.62
N SER A 121 16.09 -3.59 10.74
CA SER A 121 16.01 -2.48 9.80
C SER A 121 16.40 -2.97 8.40
N GLY A 122 15.58 -2.62 7.42
CA GLY A 122 16.03 -2.48 6.05
C GLY A 122 16.63 -1.10 5.89
N TYR A 123 17.61 -0.92 5.00
CA TYR A 123 17.91 0.46 4.56
C TYR A 123 16.61 1.06 3.99
N ALA A 124 16.21 2.18 4.57
CA ALA A 124 14.90 2.78 4.44
C ALA A 124 14.56 3.20 2.99
N ILE A 125 13.28 2.99 2.66
CA ILE A 125 12.46 3.70 1.68
C ILE A 125 13.09 3.78 0.29
N ASP A 126 12.89 2.72 -0.49
CA ASP A 126 12.80 2.88 -1.93
C ASP A 126 12.04 1.71 -2.56
N ARG A 127 10.89 2.01 -3.17
CA ARG A 127 10.36 1.22 -4.31
C ARG A 127 11.34 1.23 -5.50
N ARG A 128 12.55 1.81 -5.41
CA ARG A 128 13.70 1.33 -6.18
C ARG A 128 14.12 -0.04 -5.65
N MET A 129 13.38 -1.04 -6.09
CA MET A 129 13.92 -1.82 -7.20
C MET A 129 12.78 -2.25 -8.12
N ALA A 130 12.74 -1.58 -9.27
CA ALA A 130 12.44 -2.17 -10.57
C ALA A 130 12.36 -3.71 -10.55
N GLY A 131 11.13 -4.24 -10.56
CA GLY A 131 10.83 -5.58 -11.07
C GLY A 131 11.44 -6.78 -10.35
N ALA A 132 11.62 -6.75 -9.02
CA ALA A 132 12.12 -7.93 -8.28
C ALA A 132 11.24 -8.43 -7.12
N ALA A 133 10.29 -7.63 -6.61
CA ALA A 133 9.25 -8.17 -5.73
C ALA A 133 8.16 -8.84 -6.60
N PRO A 134 7.74 -10.08 -6.31
CA PRO A 134 6.53 -10.64 -6.92
C PRO A 134 5.37 -9.65 -6.75
N GLN A 135 4.64 -9.39 -7.83
CA GLN A 135 3.59 -8.36 -7.97
C GLN A 135 2.81 -8.09 -6.66
N GLY A 136 2.95 -6.88 -6.09
CA GLY A 136 2.15 -6.41 -4.95
C GLY A 136 2.62 -6.86 -3.55
N MET A 137 3.85 -7.36 -3.40
CA MET A 137 4.41 -7.74 -2.10
C MET A 137 4.99 -6.56 -1.32
N ILE A 138 4.44 -6.35 -0.11
CA ILE A 138 4.82 -5.26 0.80
C ILE A 138 5.79 -5.79 1.86
N TRP A 139 6.89 -5.07 2.07
CA TRP A 139 7.92 -5.43 3.05
C TRP A 139 7.86 -4.50 4.26
N ILE A 140 7.68 -5.10 5.44
CA ILE A 140 7.62 -4.36 6.70
C ILE A 140 8.85 -4.72 7.54
N TYR A 141 9.64 -3.71 7.87
CA TYR A 141 10.91 -3.85 8.59
C TYR A 141 10.79 -3.52 10.07
N ASN A 142 11.88 -3.72 10.83
CA ASN A 142 12.00 -3.34 12.23
C ASN A 142 10.93 -3.97 13.16
N ILE A 143 10.36 -5.12 12.79
CA ILE A 143 9.31 -5.75 13.61
C ILE A 143 9.82 -6.09 15.01
N ASN A 144 11.11 -6.43 15.16
CA ASN A 144 11.68 -6.74 16.47
C ASN A 144 11.74 -5.52 17.41
N GLU A 145 11.72 -4.31 16.85
CA GLU A 145 11.76 -3.03 17.56
C GLU A 145 10.37 -2.39 17.74
N LEU A 146 9.31 -3.05 17.26
CA LEU A 146 7.92 -2.59 17.42
C LEU A 146 7.64 -2.30 18.90
N ASN A 147 7.13 -1.10 19.18
CA ASN A 147 6.69 -0.71 20.50
C ASN A 147 5.42 0.15 20.40
N THR A 148 4.30 -0.46 20.75
CA THR A 148 2.95 0.12 20.65
C THR A 148 2.70 1.31 21.60
N GLN A 149 3.59 1.55 22.57
CA GLN A 149 3.55 2.74 23.41
C GLN A 149 3.96 4.02 22.67
N TYR A 150 4.77 3.90 21.61
CA TYR A 150 5.20 5.03 20.79
C TYR A 150 4.29 5.18 19.56
N THR A 151 3.05 5.62 19.80
CA THR A 151 1.99 5.68 18.76
C THR A 151 2.37 6.50 17.54
N GLY A 152 3.18 7.56 17.69
CA GLY A 152 3.70 8.33 16.55
C GLY A 152 4.58 7.50 15.62
N THR A 153 5.53 6.75 16.18
CA THR A 153 6.37 5.80 15.42
C THR A 153 5.52 4.68 14.85
N VAL A 154 4.59 4.13 15.62
CA VAL A 154 3.70 3.08 15.12
C VAL A 154 2.86 3.55 13.92
N ARG A 155 2.30 4.76 14.02
CA ARG A 155 1.54 5.39 12.94
C ARG A 155 2.41 5.53 11.68
N ALA A 156 3.60 6.11 11.82
CA ALA A 156 4.47 6.43 10.69
C ALA A 156 5.06 5.18 10.01
N ASP A 157 5.64 4.28 10.80
CA ASP A 157 6.50 3.21 10.28
C ASP A 157 5.73 1.95 9.88
N TYR A 158 4.51 1.76 10.41
CA TYR A 158 3.72 0.55 10.20
C TYR A 158 2.35 0.87 9.60
N ILE A 159 1.53 1.68 10.27
CA ILE A 159 0.13 1.83 9.88
C ILE A 159 -0.02 2.66 8.60
N SER A 160 0.73 3.76 8.45
CA SER A 160 0.70 4.61 7.25
C SER A 160 1.08 3.83 6.00
N VAL A 161 2.09 2.96 6.09
CA VAL A 161 2.54 2.10 4.98
C VAL A 161 1.38 1.23 4.48
N LEU A 162 0.61 0.60 5.37
CA LEU A 162 -0.49 -0.27 4.93
C LEU A 162 -1.59 0.51 4.19
N PHE A 163 -1.96 1.71 4.68
CA PHE A 163 -2.96 2.54 3.99
C PHE A 163 -2.44 3.08 2.66
N HIS A 164 -1.19 3.54 2.62
CA HIS A 164 -0.51 3.98 1.40
C HIS A 164 -0.50 2.87 0.34
N GLU A 165 -0.02 1.67 0.70
CA GLU A 165 0.06 0.53 -0.22
C GLU A 165 -1.34 0.00 -0.61
N SER A 166 -2.33 0.11 0.28
CA SER A 166 -3.71 -0.20 -0.09
C SER A 166 -4.27 0.77 -1.13
N ALA A 167 -3.86 2.04 -1.10
CA ALA A 167 -4.27 3.02 -2.11
C ALA A 167 -3.67 2.70 -3.49
N HIS A 168 -2.41 2.22 -3.54
CA HIS A 168 -1.82 1.67 -4.76
C HIS A 168 -2.63 0.52 -5.33
N THR A 169 -3.06 -0.41 -4.48
CA THR A 169 -3.92 -1.52 -4.92
C THR A 169 -5.19 -0.99 -5.59
N LEU A 170 -5.84 0.04 -5.02
CA LEU A 170 -7.04 0.62 -5.63
C LEU A 170 -6.76 1.15 -7.04
N HIS A 171 -5.78 2.04 -7.21
CA HIS A 171 -5.61 2.71 -8.50
C HIS A 171 -4.93 1.84 -9.58
N GLU A 172 -4.23 0.78 -9.18
CA GLU A 172 -3.80 -0.30 -10.08
C GLU A 172 -4.98 -1.14 -10.60
N GLU A 173 -6.02 -1.34 -9.79
CA GLU A 173 -7.24 -2.04 -10.20
C GLU A 173 -8.09 -1.22 -11.14
N ARG A 174 -8.30 0.05 -10.82
CA ARG A 174 -9.11 1.00 -11.60
C ARG A 174 -8.47 2.37 -11.50
N ALA A 175 -8.08 2.97 -12.61
CA ALA A 175 -7.43 4.28 -12.57
C ALA A 175 -8.35 5.35 -11.92
N TYR A 176 -7.78 6.17 -11.03
CA TYR A 176 -8.47 7.35 -10.53
C TYR A 176 -8.63 8.41 -11.65
N PRO A 177 -9.53 9.41 -11.49
CA PRO A 177 -9.75 10.42 -12.52
C PRO A 177 -8.49 11.25 -12.82
N PRO A 178 -8.13 11.48 -14.10
CA PRO A 178 -6.93 12.23 -14.49
C PRO A 178 -6.95 13.70 -14.05
N GLU A 179 -8.09 14.20 -13.58
CA GLU A 179 -8.24 15.50 -12.93
C GLU A 179 -7.39 15.62 -11.66
N PHE A 180 -7.11 14.52 -10.98
CA PHE A 180 -6.22 14.49 -9.82
C PHE A 180 -4.82 14.99 -10.20
N ASP A 181 -4.20 14.37 -11.19
CA ASP A 181 -2.83 14.63 -11.62
C ASP A 181 -2.65 16.04 -12.16
N LYS A 182 -3.65 16.50 -12.91
CA LYS A 182 -3.65 17.84 -13.54
C LYS A 182 -3.52 18.97 -12.51
N LEU A 183 -3.89 18.74 -11.25
CA LEU A 183 -3.77 19.77 -10.20
C LEU A 183 -2.32 20.08 -9.84
N SER A 184 -1.42 19.11 -9.94
CA SER A 184 0.01 19.23 -9.56
C SER A 184 0.98 18.78 -10.65
N ALA A 185 0.53 18.57 -11.89
CA ALA A 185 1.31 18.00 -12.99
C ALA A 185 2.67 18.68 -13.26
N LEU A 186 2.79 19.99 -13.00
CA LEU A 186 4.03 20.75 -13.19
C LEU A 186 4.97 20.73 -11.98
N GLU A 187 4.52 20.21 -10.85
CA GLU A 187 5.19 20.28 -9.56
C GLU A 187 5.72 18.91 -9.09
N TYR A 188 5.53 17.84 -9.88
CA TYR A 188 6.13 16.53 -9.60
C TYR A 188 7.65 16.54 -9.83
N GLN A 189 8.38 16.08 -8.84
CA GLN A 189 9.85 16.12 -8.74
C GLN A 189 10.51 14.76 -8.98
N LYS A 190 9.73 13.69 -9.12
CA LYS A 190 10.25 12.33 -9.36
C LYS A 190 11.25 11.97 -8.27
N GLN A 191 12.40 11.47 -8.69
CA GLN A 191 13.47 11.00 -7.82
C GLN A 191 14.16 12.10 -6.99
N ASP A 192 13.83 13.37 -7.21
CA ASP A 192 14.38 14.52 -6.47
C ASP A 192 13.43 15.07 -5.40
N ALA A 193 12.28 14.41 -5.19
CA ALA A 193 11.22 14.80 -4.24
C ALA A 193 11.73 15.22 -2.85
N PHE A 194 12.67 14.46 -2.27
CA PHE A 194 13.20 14.72 -0.92
C PHE A 194 14.22 15.87 -0.82
N SER A 195 14.80 16.31 -1.95
CA SER A 195 15.86 17.33 -1.96
C SER A 195 15.43 18.62 -2.63
N TYR A 196 14.47 18.56 -3.56
CA TYR A 196 14.04 19.68 -4.39
C TYR A 196 13.57 20.88 -3.56
N TRP A 197 12.64 20.66 -2.63
CA TRP A 197 11.95 21.72 -1.89
C TRP A 197 12.91 22.53 -1.03
N TRP A 198 13.71 21.86 -0.20
CA TRP A 198 14.76 22.49 0.59
C TRP A 198 15.78 23.23 -0.28
N ARG A 199 16.29 22.59 -1.35
CA ARG A 199 17.32 23.16 -2.22
C ARG A 199 16.85 24.42 -2.95
N THR A 200 15.57 24.49 -3.30
CA THR A 200 14.98 25.63 -4.01
C THR A 200 14.38 26.69 -3.09
N GLY A 201 14.29 26.41 -1.78
CA GLY A 201 13.58 27.27 -0.83
C GLY A 201 12.08 27.32 -1.06
N GLN A 202 11.52 26.35 -1.79
CA GLN A 202 10.10 26.18 -2.03
C GLN A 202 9.50 25.19 -1.02
N ASN A 203 8.17 25.06 -1.03
CA ASN A 203 7.47 24.17 -0.11
C ASN A 203 6.54 23.23 -0.86
N ALA A 204 6.66 21.91 -0.62
CA ALA A 204 5.77 20.90 -1.18
C ALA A 204 4.30 21.16 -0.83
N SER A 205 4.02 21.65 0.38
CA SER A 205 2.65 21.98 0.81
C SER A 205 2.03 23.08 -0.06
N TYR A 206 2.83 24.07 -0.48
CA TYR A 206 2.37 25.16 -1.36
C TYR A 206 2.17 24.71 -2.81
N ALA A 207 2.73 23.56 -3.20
CA ALA A 207 2.46 22.88 -4.47
C ALA A 207 1.28 21.88 -4.39
N GLY A 208 0.66 21.76 -3.21
CA GLY A 208 -0.51 20.91 -2.99
C GLY A 208 -0.18 19.44 -2.70
N PHE A 209 1.00 19.17 -2.16
CA PHE A 209 1.42 17.85 -1.67
C PHE A 209 1.37 17.78 -0.15
N VAL A 210 0.98 16.63 0.41
CA VAL A 210 0.91 16.44 1.88
C VAL A 210 2.26 16.12 2.51
N SER A 211 3.21 15.64 1.71
CA SER A 211 4.59 15.32 2.10
C SER A 211 5.52 15.64 0.92
N ASP A 212 6.83 15.72 1.17
CA ASP A 212 7.81 15.81 0.08
C ASP A 212 7.73 14.56 -0.81
N TYR A 213 7.51 13.37 -0.22
CA TYR A 213 7.42 12.10 -0.95
C TYR A 213 6.23 12.05 -1.93
N ALA A 214 5.09 12.63 -1.56
CA ALA A 214 3.93 12.81 -2.44
C ALA A 214 4.27 13.59 -3.72
N SER A 215 5.37 14.35 -3.76
CA SER A 215 5.80 15.02 -5.00
C SER A 215 6.55 14.12 -5.98
N THR A 216 6.75 12.83 -5.68
CA THR A 216 7.44 11.90 -6.58
C THR A 216 6.71 11.78 -7.91
N ASP A 217 5.46 11.33 -7.88
CA ASP A 217 4.57 11.26 -9.03
C ASP A 217 3.11 11.22 -8.55
N ALA A 218 2.17 11.09 -9.49
CA ALA A 218 0.75 11.13 -9.17
C ALA A 218 0.25 9.93 -8.36
N ASP A 219 0.85 8.76 -8.55
CA ASP A 219 0.45 7.54 -7.86
C ASP A 219 0.89 7.59 -6.39
N GLU A 220 2.10 8.08 -6.14
CA GLU A 220 2.63 8.32 -4.79
C GLU A 220 1.90 9.49 -4.10
N ASP A 221 1.54 10.55 -4.83
CA ASP A 221 0.70 11.64 -4.30
C ASP A 221 -0.67 11.13 -3.84
N PHE A 222 -1.31 10.30 -4.65
CA PHE A 222 -2.57 9.67 -4.29
C PHE A 222 -2.40 8.80 -3.04
N ALA A 223 -1.41 7.93 -3.00
CA ALA A 223 -1.21 7.01 -1.89
C ALA A 223 -0.85 7.72 -0.57
N GLU A 224 0.03 8.72 -0.62
CA GLU A 224 0.38 9.54 0.53
C GLU A 224 -0.82 10.34 1.06
N LEU A 225 -1.52 11.05 0.17
CA LEU A 225 -2.68 11.84 0.57
C LEU A 225 -3.77 10.95 1.17
N PHE A 226 -3.97 9.74 0.64
CA PHE A 226 -4.91 8.76 1.20
C PHE A 226 -4.54 8.39 2.64
N ALA A 227 -3.29 8.02 2.90
CA ALA A 227 -2.82 7.65 4.23
C ALA A 227 -2.88 8.80 5.23
N TYR A 228 -2.36 9.99 4.86
CA TYR A 228 -2.42 11.19 5.70
C TYR A 228 -3.85 11.61 6.00
N TYR A 229 -4.74 11.55 5.00
CA TYR A 229 -6.15 11.87 5.20
C TYR A 229 -6.85 10.87 6.13
N ILE A 230 -6.46 9.60 6.19
CA ILE A 230 -7.07 8.66 7.14
C ILE A 230 -6.52 8.85 8.56
N LEU A 231 -5.22 9.12 8.69
CA LEU A 231 -4.50 9.01 9.95
C LEU A 231 -4.24 10.31 10.70
N ASP A 232 -4.26 11.46 10.02
CA ASP A 232 -4.18 12.76 10.70
C ASP A 232 -5.45 12.95 11.55
N SER A 233 -5.28 13.32 12.82
CA SER A 233 -6.38 13.86 13.64
C SER A 233 -6.97 15.10 12.97
N ASP A 234 -8.15 15.53 13.41
CA ASP A 234 -8.77 16.74 12.84
C ASP A 234 -7.93 18.00 13.07
N SER A 235 -7.23 18.08 14.21
CA SER A 235 -6.27 19.15 14.46
C SER A 235 -5.04 19.08 13.56
N GLU A 236 -4.43 17.89 13.39
CA GLU A 236 -3.26 17.74 12.51
C GLU A 236 -3.61 18.04 11.05
N TRP A 237 -4.78 17.60 10.60
CA TRP A 237 -5.27 17.88 9.26
C TRP A 237 -5.52 19.38 9.05
N ALA A 238 -6.14 20.05 10.03
CA ALA A 238 -6.34 21.49 9.98
C ALA A 238 -5.01 22.26 9.95
N ASP A 239 -4.03 21.84 10.75
CA ASP A 239 -2.69 22.43 10.75
C ASP A 239 -1.96 22.20 9.42
N ARG A 240 -2.12 21.03 8.81
CA ARG A 240 -1.57 20.73 7.47
C ARG A 240 -2.17 21.65 6.40
N LEU A 241 -3.50 21.79 6.39
CA LEU A 241 -4.17 22.69 5.44
C LEU A 241 -3.76 24.15 5.64
N LYS A 242 -3.63 24.59 6.89
CA LYS A 242 -3.11 25.93 7.22
C LYS A 242 -1.68 26.11 6.72
N GLY A 243 -0.82 25.11 6.89
CA GLY A 243 0.54 25.08 6.36
C GLY A 243 0.61 25.06 4.83
N ALA A 244 -0.50 24.86 4.13
CA ALA A 244 -0.59 24.82 2.67
C ALA A 244 -1.24 26.08 2.05
N GLU A 245 -1.58 27.11 2.84
CA GLU A 245 -2.28 28.32 2.35
C GLU A 245 -1.45 29.20 1.37
N GLY A 246 -0.15 28.89 1.19
CA GLY A 246 0.75 29.59 0.29
C GLY A 246 0.73 29.11 -1.17
N LYS A 247 1.60 29.73 -1.97
CA LYS A 247 1.88 29.41 -3.38
C LYS A 247 3.39 29.49 -3.62
N ASN A 248 3.96 28.57 -4.40
CA ASN A 248 5.36 28.67 -4.85
C ASN A 248 5.52 29.63 -6.04
N ARG A 249 4.49 29.76 -6.88
CA ARG A 249 4.48 30.67 -8.04
C ARG A 249 3.42 31.75 -7.86
N SER A 250 3.78 33.00 -8.17
CA SER A 250 2.87 34.16 -8.02
C SER A 250 1.67 34.12 -8.97
N ASP A 251 1.80 33.43 -10.11
CA ASP A 251 0.76 33.23 -11.12
C ASP A 251 -0.03 31.93 -10.94
N ALA A 252 0.28 31.12 -9.92
CA ALA A 252 -0.44 29.88 -9.66
C ALA A 252 -1.93 30.17 -9.38
N LYS A 253 -2.81 29.40 -10.04
CA LYS A 253 -4.27 29.58 -9.92
C LYS A 253 -4.76 29.33 -8.49
N TYR A 254 -4.30 28.25 -7.89
CA TYR A 254 -4.74 27.77 -6.57
C TYR A 254 -3.61 27.86 -5.54
N THR A 255 -3.96 28.00 -4.27
CA THR A 255 -3.04 27.71 -3.16
C THR A 255 -2.82 26.21 -3.02
N GLY A 256 -1.79 25.81 -2.29
CA GLY A 256 -1.57 24.41 -1.95
C GLY A 256 -2.76 23.77 -1.25
N ARG A 257 -3.39 24.50 -0.31
CA ARG A 257 -4.60 24.09 0.40
C ARG A 257 -5.75 23.80 -0.56
N GLU A 258 -6.04 24.71 -1.50
CA GLU A 258 -7.10 24.54 -2.48
C GLU A 258 -6.85 23.32 -3.39
N ILE A 259 -5.58 23.02 -3.70
CA ILE A 259 -5.21 21.81 -4.45
C ILE A 259 -5.49 20.56 -3.63
N ILE A 260 -5.02 20.50 -2.38
CA ILE A 260 -5.22 19.35 -1.48
C ILE A 260 -6.72 19.07 -1.28
N GLU A 261 -7.51 20.11 -1.00
CA GLU A 261 -8.97 19.96 -0.81
C GLU A 261 -9.66 19.42 -2.07
N LYS A 262 -9.23 19.83 -3.27
CA LYS A 262 -9.74 19.30 -4.55
C LYS A 262 -9.34 17.84 -4.76
N LYS A 263 -8.09 17.48 -4.48
CA LYS A 263 -7.60 16.10 -4.56
C LYS A 263 -8.39 15.18 -3.63
N VAL A 264 -8.61 15.59 -2.37
CA VAL A 264 -9.43 14.84 -1.41
C VAL A 264 -10.88 14.69 -1.91
N ALA A 265 -11.47 15.72 -2.49
CA ALA A 265 -12.82 15.62 -3.05
C ALA A 265 -12.90 14.59 -4.20
N ILE A 266 -11.88 14.56 -5.08
CA ILE A 266 -11.77 13.56 -6.14
C ILE A 266 -11.63 12.15 -5.54
N MET A 267 -10.76 11.96 -4.56
CA MET A 267 -10.57 10.67 -3.87
C MET A 267 -11.85 10.14 -3.24
N LYS A 268 -12.60 11.00 -2.55
CA LYS A 268 -13.88 10.63 -1.93
C LYS A 268 -14.88 10.16 -2.97
N GLU A 269 -15.00 10.88 -4.09
CA GLU A 269 -15.90 10.48 -5.16
C GLU A 269 -15.47 9.18 -5.80
N TYR A 270 -14.18 9.03 -6.09
CA TYR A 270 -13.59 7.83 -6.67
C TYR A 270 -13.83 6.58 -5.81
N LEU A 271 -13.57 6.64 -4.49
CA LEU A 271 -13.87 5.50 -3.59
C LEU A 271 -15.35 5.16 -3.58
N ARG A 272 -16.22 6.18 -3.62
CA ARG A 272 -17.67 6.00 -3.62
C ARG A 272 -18.18 5.38 -4.92
N SER A 273 -17.72 5.86 -6.08
CA SER A 273 -18.19 5.41 -7.39
C SER A 273 -17.63 4.06 -7.78
N GLU A 274 -16.34 3.85 -7.56
CA GLU A 274 -15.64 2.65 -8.02
C GLU A 274 -15.72 1.52 -6.99
N TYR A 275 -15.66 1.82 -5.69
CA TYR A 275 -15.53 0.79 -4.65
C TYR A 275 -16.68 0.73 -3.67
N SER A 276 -17.72 1.58 -3.85
CA SER A 276 -18.82 1.69 -2.90
C SER A 276 -18.36 1.93 -1.44
N ALA A 277 -17.19 2.56 -1.28
CA ALA A 277 -16.56 2.85 0.01
C ALA A 277 -16.61 4.35 0.32
N ASP A 278 -16.62 4.66 1.62
CA ASP A 278 -16.69 6.04 2.12
C ASP A 278 -15.40 6.37 2.88
N LEU A 279 -14.55 7.19 2.26
CA LEU A 279 -13.26 7.58 2.82
C LEU A 279 -13.40 8.29 4.18
N ASP A 280 -14.49 9.02 4.41
CA ASP A 280 -14.72 9.70 5.69
C ASP A 280 -15.10 8.71 6.80
N LYS A 281 -15.80 7.61 6.46
CA LYS A 281 -16.05 6.53 7.43
C LYS A 281 -14.79 5.76 7.77
N ILE A 282 -13.92 5.50 6.78
CA ILE A 282 -12.62 4.86 7.01
C ILE A 282 -11.78 5.74 7.94
N ARG A 283 -11.65 7.05 7.65
CA ARG A 283 -10.98 8.04 8.52
C ARG A 283 -11.58 8.04 9.93
N ALA A 284 -12.90 8.13 10.07
CA ALA A 284 -13.56 8.20 11.37
C ALA A 284 -13.30 6.95 12.23
N GLU A 285 -13.33 5.75 11.64
CA GLU A 285 -13.06 4.52 12.37
C GLU A 285 -11.57 4.38 12.73
N ALA A 286 -10.66 4.79 11.85
CA ALA A 286 -9.22 4.83 12.15
C ALA A 286 -8.91 5.80 13.30
N GLN A 287 -9.47 7.01 13.27
CA GLN A 287 -9.28 8.03 14.31
C GLN A 287 -9.87 7.63 15.66
N LYS A 288 -10.94 6.82 15.69
CA LYS A 288 -11.47 6.24 16.93
C LYS A 288 -10.51 5.23 17.55
N ARG A 289 -9.77 4.49 16.72
CA ARG A 289 -8.92 3.38 17.16
C ARG A 289 -7.50 3.78 17.50
N LEU A 290 -6.90 4.65 16.70
CA LEU A 290 -5.48 5.04 16.81
C LEU A 290 -5.09 5.55 18.21
N PRO A 291 -5.88 6.42 18.88
CA PRO A 291 -5.54 6.89 20.23
C PRO A 291 -5.51 5.80 21.30
N LEU A 292 -6.17 4.66 21.06
CA LEU A 292 -6.26 3.55 22.01
C LEU A 292 -5.07 2.59 21.91
N VAL A 293 -4.27 2.65 20.85
CA VAL A 293 -3.17 1.70 20.58
C VAL A 293 -2.21 1.59 21.77
N ALA A 294 -1.76 2.73 22.35
CA ALA A 294 -0.85 2.70 23.50
C ALA A 294 -1.46 2.03 24.76
N SER A 295 -2.78 1.93 24.85
CA SER A 295 -3.47 1.36 26.03
C SER A 295 -3.82 -0.12 25.89
N MET A 296 -3.64 -0.70 24.71
CA MET A 296 -4.04 -2.06 24.40
C MET A 296 -2.85 -3.04 24.49
N ASP A 297 -3.14 -4.29 24.86
CA ASP A 297 -2.16 -5.38 24.85
C ASP A 297 -2.29 -6.18 23.55
N PHE A 298 -1.32 -6.02 22.66
CA PHE A 298 -1.22 -6.76 21.41
C PHE A 298 -0.37 -8.03 21.52
N THR A 299 0.18 -8.35 22.70
CA THR A 299 1.16 -9.45 22.86
C THR A 299 0.53 -10.83 23.05
N LYS A 300 -0.80 -10.93 23.07
CA LYS A 300 -1.55 -12.16 23.34
C LYS A 300 -2.37 -12.59 22.15
N TYR A 301 -2.49 -13.90 21.95
CA TYR A 301 -3.49 -14.44 21.02
C TYR A 301 -4.90 -14.03 21.48
N PRO A 302 -5.80 -13.61 20.57
CA PRO A 302 -7.18 -13.33 20.92
C PRO A 302 -7.88 -14.57 21.50
N ASN A 303 -8.87 -14.36 22.36
CA ASN A 303 -9.63 -15.46 22.95
C ASN A 303 -10.30 -16.32 21.87
N GLY A 304 -10.06 -17.63 21.90
CA GLY A 304 -10.63 -18.57 20.93
C GLY A 304 -9.80 -18.78 19.66
N TYR A 305 -8.61 -18.18 19.59
CA TYR A 305 -7.52 -18.55 18.66
C TYR A 305 -6.48 -19.49 19.29
#